data_AF-A0A533S4X1-F1
#
_entry.id   AF-A0A533S4X1-F1
#
_cell.length_a   1.000
_cell.length_b   1.000
_cell.length_c   1.000
_cell.angle_alpha   90.00
_cell.angle_beta   90.00
_cell.angle_gamma   90.00
#
_symmetry.space_group_name_H-M   'P 1'
#
loop_
_entity.id
_entity.type
_entity.pdbx_description
1 polymer ?
#
loop_
_entity_poly.entity_id
_entity_poly.type
_entity_poly.pdbx_seq_one_letter_code
_entity_poly.pdbx_strand_id
1 'polypeptide(L)'
;MSRAAFSFILSAVSYLVLIVPFSQYLASRPLVEKLGYVPTTTVVKAASADQKELVGALLVMKVLMYFGGLVDKEQNELPIPPDYPAMSRMIHGAVQLDPYNMDAYYFGQAILVWDVGKVELANELLDYGMRYRTWDWYLPYFAGFNHAFFLKDYAGAARYYEQAGKLSGSDLFKNLAGRYLQESGKTDMALAYLYAMEKGEKNPAVKKSFRTRIIAFQEVRHIEIARDRYRQKVGRLPASLEVLIKEGYLRSLPVDPYGGHFYLEPDGRVATTSKFAFASTNKADEKNKVQGER
;
A
#
# COMPACT_ATOMS: atom_id res chain seq x y z
N MET A 1 -27.31 -32.31 -53.47
CA MET A 1 -26.61 -32.20 -52.17
C MET A 1 -27.63 -32.34 -51.06
N SER A 2 -27.36 -33.12 -50.00
CA SER A 2 -28.25 -33.17 -48.85
C SER A 2 -28.28 -31.80 -48.17
N ARG A 3 -29.42 -31.42 -47.56
CA ARG A 3 -29.55 -30.14 -46.83
C ARG A 3 -28.46 -29.98 -45.76
N ALA A 4 -28.03 -31.08 -45.16
CA ALA A 4 -26.93 -31.12 -44.20
C ALA A 4 -25.57 -30.74 -44.81
N ALA A 5 -25.26 -31.24 -46.02
CA ALA A 5 -24.03 -30.89 -46.73
C ALA A 5 -24.00 -29.39 -47.11
N PHE A 6 -25.16 -28.83 -47.49
CA PHE A 6 -25.28 -27.41 -47.80
C PHE A 6 -25.08 -26.53 -46.55
N SER A 7 -25.72 -26.87 -45.42
CA SER A 7 -25.54 -26.13 -44.16
C SER A 7 -24.11 -26.19 -43.61
N PHE A 8 -23.43 -27.34 -43.76
CA PHE A 8 -22.03 -27.49 -43.35
C PHE A 8 -21.11 -26.61 -44.20
N ILE A 9 -21.28 -26.62 -45.52
CA ILE A 9 -20.48 -25.77 -46.43
C ILE A 9 -20.74 -24.29 -46.14
N LEU A 10 -22.00 -23.91 -45.90
CA LEU A 10 -22.34 -22.52 -45.58
C LEU A 10 -21.70 -22.06 -44.26
N SER A 11 -21.67 -22.91 -43.23
CA SER A 11 -21.00 -22.64 -41.96
C SER A 11 -19.48 -22.58 -42.10
N ALA A 12 -18.88 -23.46 -42.90
CA ALA A 12 -17.44 -23.44 -43.16
C ALA A 12 -17.03 -22.17 -43.94
N VAL A 13 -17.84 -21.76 -44.92
CA VAL A 13 -17.62 -20.52 -45.68
C VAL A 13 -17.80 -19.30 -44.78
N SER A 14 -18.84 -19.25 -43.94
CA SER A 14 -19.02 -18.12 -43.00
C SER A 14 -17.88 -18.03 -41.98
N TYR A 15 -17.40 -19.18 -41.48
CA TYR A 15 -16.23 -19.25 -40.61
C TYR A 15 -14.98 -18.72 -41.31
N LEU A 16 -14.71 -19.13 -42.55
CA LEU A 16 -13.55 -18.66 -43.31
C LEU A 16 -13.63 -17.17 -43.63
N VAL A 17 -14.82 -16.68 -44.01
CA VAL A 17 -15.07 -15.24 -44.27
C VAL A 17 -14.86 -14.39 -43.01
N LEU A 18 -15.07 -14.94 -41.80
CA LEU A 18 -14.79 -14.23 -40.56
C LEU A 18 -13.32 -14.35 -40.12
N ILE A 19 -12.74 -15.56 -40.17
CA ILE A 19 -11.42 -15.84 -39.58
C ILE A 19 -10.26 -15.28 -40.41
N VAL A 20 -10.38 -15.24 -41.74
CA VAL A 20 -9.31 -14.75 -42.63
C VAL A 20 -9.08 -13.25 -42.47
N PRO A 21 -10.09 -12.36 -42.61
CA PRO A 21 -9.88 -10.94 -42.37
C PRO A 21 -9.56 -10.65 -40.91
N PHE A 22 -10.09 -11.42 -39.95
CA PHE A 22 -9.76 -11.27 -38.53
C PHE A 22 -8.29 -11.61 -38.24
N SER A 23 -7.77 -12.71 -38.80
CA SER A 23 -6.36 -13.09 -38.64
C SER A 23 -5.41 -12.12 -39.36
N GLN A 24 -5.77 -11.65 -40.55
CA GLN A 24 -5.03 -10.60 -41.26
C GLN A 24 -5.03 -9.28 -40.48
N TYR A 25 -6.16 -8.91 -39.86
CA TYR A 25 -6.26 -7.75 -38.99
C TYR A 25 -5.39 -7.90 -37.74
N LEU A 26 -5.39 -9.07 -37.09
CA LEU A 26 -4.51 -9.33 -35.96
C LEU A 26 -3.02 -9.29 -36.34
N ALA A 27 -2.66 -9.79 -37.52
CA ALA A 27 -1.29 -9.75 -38.03
C ALA A 27 -0.82 -8.34 -38.42
N SER A 28 -1.75 -7.45 -38.80
CA SER A 28 -1.47 -6.07 -39.22
C SER A 28 -1.84 -5.01 -38.18
N ARG A 29 -2.27 -5.41 -36.97
CA ARG A 29 -2.67 -4.49 -35.91
C ARG A 29 -1.54 -3.50 -35.64
N PRO A 30 -1.81 -2.18 -35.60
CA PRO A 30 -0.82 -1.22 -35.13
C PRO A 30 -0.39 -1.63 -33.73
N LEU A 31 0.91 -1.83 -33.60
CA LEU A 31 1.51 -2.67 -32.57
C LEU A 31 1.48 -1.98 -31.18
N VAL A 32 1.08 -0.70 -31.11
CA VAL A 32 0.61 0.00 -29.90
C VAL A 32 -0.64 0.79 -30.30
N GLU A 33 -1.82 0.31 -29.90
CA GLU A 33 -3.05 1.06 -30.10
C GLU A 33 -3.04 2.23 -29.11
N LYS A 34 -2.95 3.49 -29.60
CA LYS A 34 -3.01 4.65 -28.71
C LYS A 34 -4.29 4.55 -27.85
N LEU A 35 -4.18 4.90 -26.58
CA LEU A 35 -5.36 5.11 -25.74
C LEU A 35 -6.21 6.20 -26.40
N GLY A 36 -7.24 5.77 -27.13
CA GLY A 36 -8.17 6.67 -27.80
C GLY A 36 -8.87 7.60 -26.81
N TYR A 37 -9.60 8.60 -27.32
CA TYR A 37 -10.35 9.51 -26.49
C TYR A 37 -11.51 8.76 -25.79
N VAL A 38 -11.54 8.78 -24.45
CA VAL A 38 -12.70 8.31 -23.69
C VAL A 38 -13.61 9.51 -23.45
N PRO A 39 -14.90 9.46 -23.86
CA PRO A 39 -15.87 10.49 -23.54
C PRO A 39 -15.94 10.73 -22.02
N THR A 40 -16.39 11.91 -21.61
CA THR A 40 -16.60 12.22 -20.18
C THR A 40 -17.45 11.14 -19.51
N THR A 41 -17.12 10.82 -18.26
CA THR A 41 -17.72 9.70 -17.51
C THR A 41 -19.24 9.74 -17.46
N THR A 42 -19.83 10.94 -17.40
CA THR A 42 -21.29 11.15 -17.51
C THR A 42 -21.88 10.59 -18.79
N VAL A 43 -21.23 10.82 -19.93
CA VAL A 43 -21.68 10.35 -21.24
C VAL A 43 -21.54 8.83 -21.33
N VAL A 44 -20.40 8.29 -20.88
CA VAL A 44 -20.19 6.84 -20.86
C VAL A 44 -21.21 6.16 -19.95
N LYS A 45 -21.48 6.72 -18.76
CA LYS A 45 -22.45 6.18 -17.81
C LYS A 45 -23.88 6.20 -18.35
N ALA A 46 -24.25 7.23 -19.11
CA ALA A 46 -25.55 7.31 -19.77
C ALA A 46 -25.66 6.29 -20.93
N ALA A 47 -24.61 6.20 -21.78
CA ALA A 47 -24.58 5.29 -22.92
C ALA A 47 -24.51 3.81 -22.51
N SER A 48 -23.92 3.51 -21.36
CA SER A 48 -23.75 2.12 -20.89
C SER A 48 -25.02 1.51 -20.29
N ALA A 49 -26.06 2.30 -20.00
CA ALA A 49 -27.33 1.84 -19.42
C ALA A 49 -27.14 0.88 -18.23
N ASP A 50 -27.52 -0.39 -18.40
CA ASP A 50 -27.42 -1.47 -17.39
C ASP A 50 -26.11 -2.26 -17.47
N GLN A 51 -25.21 -1.92 -18.39
CA GLN A 51 -23.93 -2.62 -18.65
C GLN A 51 -22.72 -1.80 -18.16
N LYS A 52 -22.89 -0.96 -17.15
CA LYS A 52 -21.84 -0.04 -16.66
C LYS A 52 -20.61 -0.79 -16.16
N GLU A 53 -20.84 -1.90 -15.47
CA GLU A 53 -19.79 -2.74 -14.89
C GLU A 53 -18.95 -3.38 -16.00
N LEU A 54 -19.61 -3.91 -17.03
CA LEU A 54 -18.93 -4.47 -18.21
C LEU A 54 -18.10 -3.39 -18.92
N VAL A 55 -18.67 -2.20 -19.13
CA VAL A 55 -17.94 -1.09 -19.77
C VAL A 55 -16.76 -0.64 -18.91
N GLY A 56 -16.92 -0.56 -17.58
CA GLY A 56 -15.84 -0.28 -16.64
C GLY A 56 -14.70 -1.29 -16.77
N ALA A 57 -15.01 -2.58 -16.76
CA ALA A 57 -14.02 -3.65 -16.93
C ALA A 57 -13.29 -3.57 -18.29
N LEU A 58 -14.01 -3.28 -19.38
CA LEU A 58 -13.41 -3.10 -20.70
C LEU A 58 -12.43 -1.92 -20.75
N LEU A 59 -12.74 -0.81 -20.07
CA LEU A 59 -11.85 0.34 -19.97
C LEU A 59 -10.56 -0.02 -19.21
N VAL A 60 -10.67 -0.70 -18.06
CA VAL A 60 -9.48 -1.17 -17.31
C VAL A 60 -8.65 -2.11 -18.16
N MET A 61 -9.28 -3.09 -18.79
CA MET A 61 -8.61 -4.06 -19.65
C MET A 61 -7.87 -3.38 -20.81
N LYS A 62 -8.45 -2.33 -21.41
CA LYS A 62 -7.79 -1.53 -22.45
C LYS A 62 -6.52 -0.84 -21.93
N VAL A 63 -6.55 -0.28 -20.72
CA VAL A 63 -5.37 0.31 -20.08
C VAL A 63 -4.30 -0.73 -19.83
N LEU A 64 -4.67 -1.88 -19.26
CA LEU A 64 -3.73 -2.97 -18.96
C LEU A 64 -3.07 -3.53 -20.22
N MET A 65 -3.84 -3.79 -21.29
CA MET A 65 -3.29 -4.25 -22.56
C MET A 65 -2.37 -3.21 -23.19
N TYR A 66 -2.74 -1.92 -23.16
CA TYR A 66 -1.90 -0.83 -23.66
C TYR A 66 -0.56 -0.78 -22.93
N PHE A 67 -0.58 -0.78 -21.60
CA PHE A 67 0.64 -0.70 -20.81
C PHE A 67 1.50 -1.97 -20.93
N GLY A 68 0.90 -3.15 -20.88
CA GLY A 68 1.60 -4.42 -21.08
C GLY A 68 2.30 -4.48 -22.44
N GLY A 69 1.63 -4.03 -23.51
CA GLY A 69 2.23 -3.94 -24.84
C GLY A 69 3.37 -2.92 -24.96
N LEU A 70 3.46 -1.94 -24.06
CA LEU A 70 4.61 -1.04 -23.97
C LEU A 70 5.78 -1.68 -23.22
N VAL A 71 5.51 -2.35 -22.10
CA VAL A 71 6.53 -3.05 -21.30
C VAL A 71 7.24 -4.13 -22.13
N ASP A 72 6.47 -4.94 -22.87
CA ASP A 72 7.03 -5.96 -23.77
C ASP A 72 7.97 -5.35 -24.83
N LYS A 73 7.76 -4.10 -25.22
CA LYS A 73 8.56 -3.44 -26.27
C LYS A 73 9.76 -2.68 -25.75
N GLU A 74 9.65 -2.12 -24.54
CA GLU A 74 10.80 -1.57 -23.83
C GLU A 74 11.88 -2.64 -23.65
N GLN A 75 11.47 -3.89 -23.37
CA GLN A 75 12.38 -5.03 -23.26
C GLN A 75 13.02 -5.43 -24.58
N ASN A 76 12.33 -5.20 -25.71
CA ASN A 76 12.75 -5.75 -26.99
C ASN A 76 13.48 -4.74 -27.87
N GLU A 77 12.97 -3.55 -28.19
CA GLU A 77 13.61 -2.75 -29.28
C GLU A 77 13.46 -1.21 -29.19
N LEU A 78 12.45 -0.60 -28.55
CA LEU A 78 12.28 0.87 -28.49
C LEU A 78 11.48 1.33 -27.25
N PRO A 79 12.00 2.23 -26.39
CA PRO A 79 11.26 2.77 -25.25
C PRO A 79 10.24 3.81 -25.72
N ILE A 80 8.96 3.40 -25.79
CA ILE A 80 7.84 4.32 -26.06
C ILE A 80 7.28 4.74 -24.69
N PRO A 81 7.31 6.04 -24.33
CA PRO A 81 6.78 6.49 -23.04
C PRO A 81 5.26 6.25 -22.97
N PRO A 82 4.76 5.66 -21.87
CA PRO A 82 3.31 5.50 -21.66
C PRO A 82 2.57 6.84 -21.56
N ASP A 83 1.36 6.90 -22.11
CA ASP A 83 0.43 8.02 -21.92
C ASP A 83 -0.26 7.92 -20.56
N TYR A 84 0.50 8.18 -19.49
CA TYR A 84 0.00 8.13 -18.11
C TYR A 84 -1.22 9.03 -17.87
N PRO A 85 -1.33 10.26 -18.43
CA PRO A 85 -2.55 11.05 -18.30
C PRO A 85 -3.79 10.35 -18.89
N ALA A 86 -3.69 9.72 -20.06
CA ALA A 86 -4.81 8.98 -20.64
C ALA A 86 -5.15 7.73 -19.83
N MET A 87 -4.15 6.99 -19.37
CA MET A 87 -4.34 5.83 -18.49
C MET A 87 -5.08 6.23 -17.21
N SER A 88 -4.60 7.28 -16.53
CA SER A 88 -5.20 7.80 -15.30
C SER A 88 -6.65 8.21 -15.51
N ARG A 89 -6.96 9.00 -16.56
CA ARG A 89 -8.34 9.39 -16.88
C ARG A 89 -9.24 8.18 -17.12
N MET A 90 -8.75 7.18 -17.85
CA MET A 90 -9.51 5.98 -18.18
C MET A 90 -9.77 5.12 -16.92
N ILE A 91 -8.78 4.96 -16.04
CA ILE A 91 -8.93 4.26 -14.76
C ILE A 91 -9.93 4.99 -13.85
N HIS A 92 -9.81 6.30 -13.69
CA HIS A 92 -10.77 7.08 -12.88
C HIS A 92 -12.18 7.02 -13.47
N GLY A 93 -12.32 7.01 -14.79
CA GLY A 93 -13.60 6.81 -15.44
C GLY A 93 -14.16 5.41 -15.22
N ALA A 94 -13.31 4.39 -15.26
CA ALA A 94 -13.71 3.01 -15.04
C ALA A 94 -14.28 2.79 -13.63
N VAL A 95 -13.63 3.32 -12.58
CA VAL A 95 -14.12 3.17 -11.20
C VAL A 95 -15.41 3.94 -10.92
N GLN A 96 -15.74 4.95 -11.73
CA GLN A 96 -17.04 5.64 -11.66
C GLN A 96 -18.19 4.82 -12.27
N LEU A 97 -17.86 3.84 -13.13
CA LEU A 97 -18.79 2.89 -13.72
C LEU A 97 -18.88 1.61 -12.89
N ASP A 98 -17.72 1.05 -12.51
CA ASP A 98 -17.56 -0.12 -11.67
C ASP A 98 -16.66 0.19 -10.46
N PRO A 99 -17.20 0.72 -9.36
CA PRO A 99 -16.42 1.00 -8.18
C PRO A 99 -15.88 -0.26 -7.49
N TYR A 100 -16.34 -1.46 -7.90
CA TYR A 100 -15.90 -2.74 -7.36
C TYR A 100 -14.78 -3.37 -8.18
N ASN A 101 -14.32 -2.76 -9.27
CA ASN A 101 -13.20 -3.27 -10.04
C ASN A 101 -11.87 -3.15 -9.27
N MET A 102 -11.32 -4.27 -8.81
CA MET A 102 -10.08 -4.34 -8.02
C MET A 102 -8.85 -3.90 -8.84
N ASP A 103 -8.76 -4.37 -10.08
CA ASP A 103 -7.60 -4.15 -10.95
C ASP A 103 -7.39 -2.65 -11.21
N ALA A 104 -8.48 -1.89 -11.36
CA ALA A 104 -8.43 -0.45 -11.54
C ALA A 104 -7.67 0.27 -10.40
N TYR A 105 -7.98 -0.07 -9.15
CA TYR A 105 -7.32 0.55 -8.00
C TYR A 105 -5.87 0.11 -7.86
N TYR A 106 -5.59 -1.17 -8.08
CA TYR A 106 -4.27 -1.73 -7.80
C TYR A 106 -3.27 -1.32 -8.88
N PHE A 107 -3.71 -1.36 -10.14
CA PHE A 107 -2.93 -0.86 -11.25
C PHE A 107 -2.80 0.67 -11.19
N GLY A 108 -3.89 1.39 -10.91
CA GLY A 108 -3.87 2.83 -10.73
C GLY A 108 -2.89 3.28 -9.64
N GLN A 109 -2.92 2.61 -8.49
CA GLN A 109 -1.95 2.82 -7.40
C GLN A 109 -0.51 2.60 -7.87
N ALA A 110 -0.23 1.50 -8.58
CA ALA A 110 1.12 1.20 -9.04
C ALA A 110 1.66 2.30 -9.96
N ILE A 111 0.92 2.64 -11.01
CA ILE A 111 1.39 3.61 -12.01
C ILE A 111 1.45 5.03 -11.45
N LEU A 112 0.42 5.47 -10.71
CA LEU A 112 0.30 6.87 -10.31
C LEU A 112 1.40 7.25 -9.33
N VAL A 113 1.79 6.30 -8.48
CA VAL A 113 2.79 6.54 -7.44
C VAL A 113 4.20 6.36 -7.96
N TRP A 114 4.50 5.24 -8.62
CA TRP A 114 5.88 4.88 -8.97
C TRP A 114 6.33 5.49 -10.29
N ASP A 115 5.47 5.46 -11.30
CA ASP A 115 5.81 5.95 -12.63
C ASP A 115 5.58 7.46 -12.78
N VAL A 116 4.46 7.96 -12.26
CA VAL A 116 4.03 9.36 -12.46
C VAL A 116 4.39 10.28 -11.29
N GLY A 117 4.55 9.72 -10.09
CA GLY A 117 4.80 10.50 -8.86
C GLY A 117 3.59 11.35 -8.40
N LYS A 118 2.37 10.99 -8.79
CA LYS A 118 1.10 11.64 -8.40
C LYS A 118 0.45 10.90 -7.23
N VAL A 119 1.10 10.98 -6.08
CA VAL A 119 0.71 10.26 -4.85
C VAL A 119 -0.67 10.69 -4.37
N GLU A 120 -0.98 11.99 -4.40
CA GLU A 120 -2.27 12.52 -3.96
C GLU A 120 -3.41 11.99 -4.83
N LEU A 121 -3.21 11.96 -6.15
CA LEU A 121 -4.20 11.42 -7.09
C LEU A 121 -4.43 9.91 -6.89
N ALA A 122 -3.36 9.17 -6.57
CA ALA A 122 -3.50 7.76 -6.18
C ALA A 122 -4.32 7.61 -4.88
N ASN A 123 -4.06 8.45 -3.88
CA ASN A 123 -4.83 8.43 -2.63
C ASN A 123 -6.31 8.80 -2.85
N GLU A 124 -6.62 9.78 -3.71
CA GLU A 124 -8.00 10.11 -4.09
C GLU A 124 -8.71 8.90 -4.72
N LEU A 125 -8.03 8.16 -5.60
CA LEU A 125 -8.54 6.94 -6.21
C LEU A 125 -8.79 5.85 -5.15
N LEU A 126 -7.86 5.65 -4.22
CA LEU A 126 -8.01 4.65 -3.14
C LEU A 126 -9.12 5.03 -2.16
N ASP A 127 -9.21 6.29 -1.76
CA ASP A 127 -10.27 6.82 -0.90
C ASP A 127 -11.64 6.66 -1.56
N TYR A 128 -11.73 6.92 -2.86
CA TYR A 128 -12.94 6.64 -3.63
C TYR A 128 -13.33 5.16 -3.48
N GLY A 129 -12.38 4.24 -3.70
CA GLY A 129 -12.62 2.80 -3.62
C GLY A 129 -13.04 2.32 -2.23
N MET A 130 -12.45 2.87 -1.17
CA MET A 130 -12.78 2.50 0.22
C MET A 130 -14.23 2.82 0.61
N ARG A 131 -14.93 3.70 -0.12
CA ARG A 131 -16.36 3.96 0.09
C ARG A 131 -17.26 2.82 -0.41
N TYR A 132 -16.76 1.99 -1.32
CA TYR A 132 -17.53 0.91 -1.96
C TYR A 132 -16.99 -0.46 -1.57
N ARG A 133 -15.68 -0.66 -1.65
CA ARG A 133 -14.97 -1.91 -1.33
C ARG A 133 -14.61 -1.97 0.15
N THR A 134 -15.63 -1.98 1.01
CA THR A 134 -15.46 -1.86 2.47
C THR A 134 -14.74 -3.06 3.12
N TRP A 135 -14.58 -4.17 2.40
CA TRP A 135 -13.86 -5.36 2.85
C TRP A 135 -12.39 -5.42 2.37
N ASP A 136 -12.03 -4.60 1.37
CA ASP A 136 -10.75 -4.69 0.69
C ASP A 136 -9.66 -3.98 1.52
N TRP A 137 -8.91 -4.77 2.27
CA TRP A 137 -7.83 -4.25 3.11
C TRP A 137 -6.62 -3.75 2.30
N TYR A 138 -6.48 -4.09 1.02
CA TYR A 138 -5.37 -3.58 0.20
C TYR A 138 -5.48 -2.08 -0.04
N LEU A 139 -6.69 -1.53 -0.17
CA LEU A 139 -6.88 -0.10 -0.39
C LEU A 139 -6.32 0.75 0.77
N PRO A 140 -6.73 0.53 2.03
CA PRO A 140 -6.11 1.23 3.16
C PRO A 140 -4.64 0.82 3.35
N TYR A 141 -4.22 -0.40 3.00
CA TYR A 141 -2.79 -0.73 3.03
C TYR A 141 -1.97 0.17 2.09
N PHE A 142 -2.40 0.34 0.83
CA PHE A 142 -1.72 1.19 -0.14
C PHE A 142 -1.76 2.67 0.26
N ALA A 143 -2.91 3.16 0.73
CA ALA A 143 -3.02 4.53 1.23
C ALA A 143 -2.08 4.75 2.45
N GLY A 144 -2.05 3.80 3.38
CA GLY A 144 -1.13 3.83 4.52
C GLY A 144 0.33 3.85 4.12
N PHE A 145 0.71 3.04 3.13
CA PHE A 145 2.04 3.05 2.55
C PHE A 145 2.36 4.39 1.90
N ASN A 146 1.43 4.95 1.13
CA ASN A 146 1.63 6.23 0.45
C ASN A 146 1.90 7.37 1.43
N HIS A 147 1.09 7.44 2.49
CA HIS A 147 1.25 8.43 3.56
C HIS A 147 2.59 8.28 4.29
N ALA A 148 3.01 7.06 4.63
CA ALA A 148 4.25 6.84 5.35
C ALA A 148 5.50 7.06 4.49
N PHE A 149 5.50 6.50 3.27
CA PHE A 149 6.70 6.41 2.45
C PHE A 149 6.92 7.68 1.64
N PHE A 150 5.91 8.19 0.93
CA PHE A 150 6.05 9.34 0.05
C PHE A 150 5.76 10.65 0.76
N LEU A 151 4.65 10.73 1.51
CA LEU A 151 4.20 11.99 2.11
C LEU A 151 4.83 12.29 3.48
N LYS A 152 5.44 11.29 4.12
CA LYS A 152 5.91 11.34 5.52
C LYS A 152 4.82 11.76 6.52
N ASP A 153 3.55 11.56 6.15
CA ASP A 153 2.41 11.76 7.04
C ASP A 153 2.17 10.50 7.86
N TYR A 154 2.92 10.35 8.94
CA TYR A 154 2.80 9.20 9.83
C TYR A 154 1.43 9.14 10.53
N ALA A 155 0.79 10.29 10.77
CA ALA A 155 -0.54 10.30 11.37
C ALA A 155 -1.60 9.76 10.38
N GLY A 156 -1.50 10.09 9.10
CA GLY A 156 -2.32 9.50 8.03
C GLY A 156 -2.05 8.00 7.86
N ALA A 157 -0.77 7.62 7.80
CA ALA A 157 -0.37 6.23 7.69
C ALA A 157 -0.96 5.37 8.81
N ALA A 158 -0.87 5.84 10.06
CA ALA A 158 -1.45 5.16 11.21
C ALA A 158 -2.94 4.87 11.06
N ARG A 159 -3.74 5.85 10.60
CA ARG A 159 -5.20 5.69 10.42
C ARG A 159 -5.51 4.60 9.40
N TYR A 160 -4.83 4.62 8.25
CA TYR A 160 -5.04 3.65 7.20
C TYR A 160 -4.56 2.24 7.60
N TYR A 161 -3.41 2.12 8.25
CA TYR A 161 -2.96 0.81 8.76
C TYR A 161 -3.86 0.26 9.87
N GLU A 162 -4.45 1.12 10.70
CA GLU A 162 -5.47 0.71 11.66
C GLU A 162 -6.69 0.12 10.93
N GLN A 163 -7.18 0.79 9.87
CA GLN A 163 -8.28 0.28 9.04
C GLN A 163 -7.91 -1.04 8.36
N ALA A 164 -6.73 -1.14 7.74
CA ALA A 164 -6.25 -2.37 7.11
C ALA A 164 -6.15 -3.52 8.13
N GLY A 165 -5.68 -3.25 9.35
CA GLY A 165 -5.60 -4.22 10.44
C GLY A 165 -6.97 -4.69 10.93
N LYS A 166 -7.96 -3.79 10.99
CA LYS A 166 -9.35 -4.13 11.33
C LYS A 166 -9.98 -5.03 10.27
N LEU A 167 -9.75 -4.76 8.99
CA LEU A 167 -10.34 -5.52 7.87
C LEU A 167 -9.70 -6.89 7.67
N SER A 168 -8.37 -6.97 7.71
CA SER A 168 -7.63 -8.22 7.48
C SER A 168 -7.48 -9.09 8.73
N GLY A 169 -7.60 -8.51 9.93
CA GLY A 169 -7.20 -9.14 11.19
C GLY A 169 -5.68 -9.28 11.37
N SER A 170 -4.87 -8.84 10.39
CA SER A 170 -3.42 -9.04 10.38
C SER A 170 -2.70 -8.23 11.46
N ASP A 171 -1.89 -8.91 12.25
CA ASP A 171 -1.07 -8.26 13.28
C ASP A 171 0.02 -7.38 12.67
N LEU A 172 0.44 -7.62 11.44
CA LEU A 172 1.40 -6.77 10.74
C LEU A 172 0.89 -5.34 10.64
N PHE A 173 -0.36 -5.15 10.19
CA PHE A 173 -0.92 -3.81 10.03
C PHE A 173 -1.24 -3.17 11.37
N LYS A 174 -1.67 -3.95 12.37
CA LYS A 174 -1.83 -3.44 13.74
C LYS A 174 -0.50 -2.92 14.29
N ASN A 175 0.58 -3.66 14.07
CA ASN A 175 1.92 -3.26 14.46
C ASN A 175 2.39 -1.99 13.75
N LEU A 176 2.13 -1.87 12.45
CA LEU A 176 2.44 -0.66 11.67
C LEU A 176 1.62 0.55 12.14
N ALA A 177 0.33 0.39 12.44
CA ALA A 177 -0.50 1.46 12.98
C ALA A 177 0.07 2.00 14.30
N GLY A 178 0.40 1.12 15.25
CA GLY A 178 1.04 1.50 16.51
C GLY A 178 2.38 2.20 16.32
N ARG A 179 3.21 1.70 15.39
CA ARG A 179 4.49 2.32 15.04
C ARG A 179 4.31 3.75 14.51
N TYR A 180 3.45 3.96 13.52
CA TYR A 180 3.26 5.28 12.92
C TYR A 180 2.53 6.27 13.84
N LEU A 181 1.70 5.80 14.78
CA LEU A 181 1.19 6.65 15.86
C LEU A 181 2.35 7.21 16.70
N GLN A 182 3.30 6.38 17.09
CA GLN A 182 4.48 6.83 17.84
C GLN A 182 5.38 7.73 17.00
N GLU A 183 5.68 7.36 15.75
CA GLU A 183 6.51 8.19 14.85
C GLU A 183 5.85 9.56 14.56
N SER A 184 4.53 9.68 14.65
CA SER A 184 3.80 10.95 14.55
C SER A 184 3.87 11.83 15.81
N GLY A 185 4.63 11.42 16.83
CA GLY A 185 4.73 12.11 18.13
C GLY A 185 3.51 11.89 19.04
N LYS A 186 2.59 11.01 18.66
CA LYS A 186 1.35 10.71 19.40
C LYS A 186 1.50 9.46 20.25
N THR A 187 2.56 9.40 21.06
CA THR A 187 2.92 8.22 21.87
C THR A 187 1.78 7.76 22.79
N ASP A 188 0.99 8.69 23.37
CA ASP A 188 -0.19 8.32 24.17
C ASP A 188 -1.25 7.58 23.36
N MET A 189 -1.51 8.04 22.12
CA MET A 189 -2.46 7.37 21.23
C MET A 189 -1.94 6.00 20.81
N ALA A 190 -0.63 5.88 20.57
CA ALA A 190 0.02 4.61 20.30
C ALA A 190 -0.15 3.62 21.47
N LEU A 191 0.04 4.08 22.70
CA LEU A 191 -0.18 3.29 23.92
C LEU A 191 -1.65 2.88 24.05
N ALA A 192 -2.59 3.81 23.93
CA ALA A 192 -4.03 3.52 24.01
C ALA A 192 -4.46 2.49 22.96
N TYR A 193 -3.96 2.63 21.72
CA TYR A 193 -4.19 1.68 20.65
C TYR A 193 -3.64 0.29 20.99
N LEU A 194 -2.38 0.19 21.42
CA LEU A 194 -1.76 -1.09 21.75
C LEU A 194 -2.43 -1.78 22.94
N TYR A 195 -2.89 -1.04 23.96
CA TYR A 195 -3.68 -1.62 25.05
C TYR A 195 -5.00 -2.22 24.54
N ALA A 196 -5.68 -1.55 23.61
CA ALA A 196 -6.90 -2.09 23.02
C ALA A 196 -6.61 -3.39 22.23
N MET A 197 -5.51 -3.43 21.47
CA MET A 197 -5.09 -4.64 20.74
C MET A 197 -4.70 -5.78 21.69
N GLU A 198 -3.92 -5.51 22.72
CA GLU A 198 -3.48 -6.51 23.72
C GLU A 198 -4.66 -7.11 24.50
N LYS A 199 -5.66 -6.29 24.84
CA LYS A 199 -6.89 -6.73 25.51
C LYS A 199 -7.75 -7.63 24.62
N GLY A 200 -7.83 -7.33 23.33
CA GLY A 200 -8.61 -8.10 22.35
C GLY A 200 -7.92 -9.37 21.83
N GLU A 201 -6.61 -9.52 22.04
CA GLU A 201 -5.82 -10.60 21.49
C GLU A 201 -5.96 -11.92 22.27
N LYS A 202 -6.16 -13.01 21.53
CA LYS A 202 -6.31 -14.37 22.06
C LYS A 202 -5.01 -15.17 21.94
N ASN A 203 -4.20 -14.92 20.91
CA ASN A 203 -2.93 -15.60 20.70
C ASN A 203 -1.88 -15.11 21.72
N PRO A 204 -1.36 -15.97 22.60
CA PRO A 204 -0.40 -15.57 23.63
C PRO A 204 0.90 -14.97 23.07
N ALA A 205 1.36 -15.43 21.91
CA ALA A 205 2.58 -14.92 21.29
C ALA A 205 2.39 -13.47 20.78
N VAL A 206 1.26 -13.21 20.13
CA VAL A 206 0.90 -11.86 19.64
C VAL A 206 0.67 -10.93 20.83
N LYS A 207 -0.02 -11.41 21.86
CA LYS A 207 -0.24 -10.67 23.11
C LYS A 207 1.08 -10.27 23.78
N LYS A 208 2.05 -11.18 23.83
CA LYS A 208 3.42 -10.89 24.32
C LYS A 208 4.09 -9.81 23.48
N SER A 209 3.97 -9.87 22.15
CA SER A 209 4.51 -8.85 21.24
C SER A 209 3.94 -7.46 21.55
N PHE A 210 2.62 -7.33 21.75
CA PHE A 210 2.01 -6.05 22.15
C PHE A 210 2.52 -5.58 23.52
N ARG A 211 2.64 -6.47 24.51
CA ARG A 211 3.19 -6.10 25.84
C ARG A 211 4.61 -5.56 25.76
N THR A 212 5.49 -6.22 25.01
CA THR A 212 6.85 -5.72 24.79
C THR A 212 6.83 -4.31 24.20
N ARG A 213 5.98 -4.07 23.19
CA ARG A 213 5.88 -2.75 22.57
C ARG A 213 5.29 -1.69 23.51
N ILE A 214 4.28 -2.05 24.32
CA ILE A 214 3.72 -1.18 25.34
C ILE A 214 4.80 -0.73 26.32
N ILE A 215 5.61 -1.66 26.83
CA ILE A 215 6.72 -1.33 27.75
C ILE A 215 7.70 -0.36 27.07
N ALA A 216 8.10 -0.65 25.82
CA ALA A 216 9.00 0.24 25.09
C ALA A 216 8.42 1.66 24.93
N PHE A 217 7.12 1.78 24.61
CA PHE A 217 6.47 3.08 24.43
C PHE A 217 6.19 3.82 25.74
N GLN A 218 6.03 3.10 26.85
CA GLN A 218 6.01 3.71 28.18
C GLN A 218 7.35 4.37 28.50
N GLU A 219 8.48 3.71 28.18
CA GLU A 219 9.80 4.30 28.35
C GLU A 219 10.04 5.48 27.41
N VAL A 220 9.61 5.38 26.14
CA VAL A 220 9.61 6.52 25.20
C VAL A 220 8.87 7.71 25.83
N ARG A 221 7.65 7.48 26.32
CA ARG A 221 6.84 8.53 26.93
C ARG A 221 7.47 9.12 28.18
N HIS A 222 8.11 8.30 29.00
CA HIS A 222 8.85 8.75 30.17
C HIS A 222 9.97 9.71 29.79
N ILE A 223 10.74 9.38 28.73
CA ILE A 223 11.79 10.25 28.19
C ILE A 223 11.20 11.53 27.60
N GLU A 224 10.10 11.44 26.83
CA GLU A 224 9.42 12.61 26.26
C GLU A 224 8.98 13.59 27.35
N ILE A 225 8.39 13.11 28.45
CA ILE A 225 7.99 13.94 29.60
C ILE A 225 9.22 14.63 30.21
N ALA A 226 10.33 13.92 30.41
CA ALA A 226 11.56 14.48 30.95
C ALA A 226 12.15 15.55 30.01
N ARG A 227 12.21 15.27 28.71
CA ARG A 227 12.63 16.19 27.64
C ARG A 227 11.78 17.45 27.63
N ASP A 228 10.45 17.31 27.69
CA ASP A 228 9.53 18.45 27.58
C ASP A 228 9.62 19.35 28.83
N ARG A 229 9.77 18.76 30.02
CA ARG A 229 10.05 19.51 31.26
C ARG A 229 11.39 20.25 31.19
N TYR A 230 12.43 19.63 30.63
CA TYR A 230 13.72 20.29 30.41
C TYR A 230 13.56 21.48 29.47
N ARG A 231 12.91 21.27 28.31
CA ARG A 231 12.66 22.33 27.34
C ARG A 231 11.87 23.49 27.93
N GLN A 232 10.85 23.20 28.73
CA GLN A 232 10.02 24.22 29.38
C GLN A 232 10.82 25.08 30.37
N LYS A 233 11.77 24.49 31.11
CA LYS A 233 12.54 25.21 32.14
C LYS A 233 13.80 25.88 31.60
N VAL A 234 14.51 25.25 30.67
CA VAL A 234 15.81 25.72 30.13
C VAL A 234 15.64 26.50 28.82
N GLY A 235 14.50 26.36 28.13
CA GLY A 235 14.21 27.06 26.88
C GLY A 235 14.82 26.43 25.62
N ARG A 236 15.50 25.28 25.74
CA ARG A 236 16.09 24.53 24.62
C ARG A 236 15.93 23.03 24.82
N LEU A 237 16.06 22.25 23.73
CA LEU A 237 16.09 20.79 23.82
C LEU A 237 17.36 20.30 24.52
N PRO A 238 17.30 19.19 25.29
CA PRO A 238 18.49 18.55 25.83
C PRO A 238 19.31 17.93 24.69
N ALA A 239 20.64 17.97 24.79
CA ALA A 239 21.53 17.41 23.77
C ALA A 239 21.54 15.87 23.76
N SER A 240 21.23 15.23 24.89
CA SER A 240 21.20 13.78 25.03
C SER A 240 20.42 13.35 26.29
N LEU A 241 20.23 12.03 26.47
CA LEU A 241 19.58 11.49 27.67
C LEU A 241 20.47 11.67 28.92
N GLU A 242 21.79 11.65 28.76
CA GLU A 242 22.74 11.86 29.86
C GLU A 242 22.60 13.26 30.45
N VAL A 243 22.29 14.27 29.63
CA VAL A 243 21.97 15.62 30.11
C VAL A 243 20.72 15.58 30.99
N LEU A 244 19.67 14.87 30.58
CA LEU A 244 18.45 14.73 31.37
C LEU A 244 18.71 14.04 32.71
N ILE A 245 19.65 13.11 32.77
CA ILE A 245 20.05 12.44 34.03
C ILE A 245 20.86 13.39 34.91
N LYS A 246 21.91 14.01 34.36
CA LYS A 246 22.79 14.93 35.09
C LYS A 246 22.03 16.09 35.70
N GLU A 247 21.03 16.60 34.98
CA GLU A 247 20.19 17.73 35.38
C GLU A 247 18.96 17.28 36.22
N GLY A 248 18.82 15.99 36.51
CA GLY A 248 17.81 15.45 37.42
C GLY A 248 16.39 15.33 36.86
N TYR A 249 16.21 15.44 35.54
CA TYR A 249 14.91 15.25 34.88
C TYR A 249 14.57 13.77 34.67
N LEU A 250 15.59 12.92 34.60
CA LEU A 250 15.48 11.47 34.42
C LEU A 250 16.31 10.76 35.50
N ARG A 251 15.76 9.75 36.17
CA ARG A 251 16.46 9.08 37.28
C ARG A 251 17.59 8.15 36.83
N SER A 252 17.37 7.45 35.73
CA SER A 252 18.28 6.46 35.16
C SER A 252 17.96 6.29 33.68
N LEU A 253 18.88 5.72 32.91
CA LEU A 253 18.62 5.36 31.51
C LEU A 253 17.53 4.28 31.44
N PRO A 254 16.42 4.51 30.71
CA PRO A 254 15.42 3.49 30.46
C PRO A 254 15.98 2.30 29.68
N VAL A 255 15.45 1.12 29.95
CA VAL A 255 15.84 -0.12 29.28
C VAL A 255 14.89 -0.37 28.11
N ASP A 256 15.44 -0.57 26.92
CA ASP A 256 14.65 -1.00 25.77
C ASP A 256 14.40 -2.52 25.87
N PRO A 257 13.13 -2.97 25.96
CA PRO A 257 12.81 -4.39 26.05
C PRO A 257 13.16 -5.18 24.78
N TYR A 258 13.50 -4.51 23.67
CA TYR A 258 14.03 -5.14 22.45
C TYR A 258 15.55 -5.32 22.45
N GLY A 259 16.25 -4.85 23.49
CA GLY A 259 17.71 -4.97 23.64
C GLY A 259 18.53 -3.83 23.02
N GLY A 260 17.88 -2.73 22.65
CA GLY A 260 18.54 -1.50 22.19
C GLY A 260 18.85 -0.51 23.31
N HIS A 261 19.20 0.71 22.90
CA HIS A 261 19.36 1.86 23.79
C HIS A 261 18.59 3.06 23.23
N PHE A 262 17.90 3.77 24.12
CA PHE A 262 17.18 4.99 23.76
C PHE A 262 18.12 6.16 23.53
N TYR A 263 17.76 7.04 22.60
CA TYR A 263 18.46 8.29 22.32
C TYR A 263 17.48 9.36 21.84
N LEU A 264 17.96 10.62 21.78
CA LEU A 264 17.23 11.73 21.20
C LEU A 264 17.78 12.04 19.82
N GLU A 265 16.89 12.20 18.86
CA GLU A 265 17.21 12.77 17.55
C GLU A 265 17.35 14.30 17.62
N PRO A 266 17.94 14.94 16.59
CA PRO A 266 18.18 16.39 16.60
C PRO A 266 16.92 17.25 16.77
N ASP A 267 15.77 16.75 16.34
CA ASP A 267 14.45 17.39 16.50
C ASP A 267 13.83 17.15 17.89
N GLY A 268 14.52 16.39 18.75
CA GLY A 268 14.07 16.00 20.08
C GLY A 268 13.20 14.75 20.09
N ARG A 269 12.98 14.07 18.96
CA ARG A 269 12.22 12.80 18.94
C ARG A 269 12.99 11.72 19.70
N VAL A 270 12.27 10.90 20.45
CA VAL A 270 12.85 9.76 21.18
C VAL A 270 12.87 8.55 20.26
N ALA A 271 14.04 7.96 20.07
CA ALA A 271 14.26 6.79 19.23
C ALA A 271 15.06 5.72 19.99
N THR A 272 15.13 4.51 19.43
CA THR A 272 15.96 3.42 19.95
C THR A 272 16.74 2.74 18.83
N THR A 273 17.94 2.25 19.14
CA THR A 273 18.80 1.51 18.20
C THR A 273 18.17 0.20 17.71
N SER A 274 17.26 -0.40 18.49
CA SER A 274 16.52 -1.61 18.08
C SER A 274 15.45 -1.35 17.02
N LYS A 275 15.08 -0.08 16.80
CA LYS A 275 13.92 0.33 15.98
C LYS A 275 12.61 -0.36 16.40
N PHE A 276 12.47 -0.66 17.70
CA PHE A 276 11.32 -1.35 18.29
C PHE A 276 11.05 -2.74 17.68
N ALA A 277 12.13 -3.43 17.31
CA ALA A 277 12.12 -4.78 16.77
C ALA A 277 13.23 -5.62 17.41
N PHE A 278 12.96 -6.90 17.60
CA PHE A 278 14.01 -7.84 18.00
C PHE A 278 14.98 -8.03 16.83
N ALA A 279 16.27 -8.17 17.15
CA ALA A 279 17.27 -8.55 16.15
C ALA A 279 16.83 -9.85 15.47
N SER A 280 16.87 -9.89 14.13
CA SER A 280 16.65 -11.13 13.39
C SER A 280 17.78 -12.10 13.74
N THR A 281 17.47 -13.17 14.46
CA THR A 281 18.36 -14.32 14.53
C THR A 281 18.45 -14.87 13.11
N ASN A 282 19.62 -14.75 12.49
CA ASN A 282 19.88 -15.34 11.19
C ASN A 282 19.70 -16.86 11.31
N LYS A 283 18.54 -17.38 10.87
CA LYS A 283 18.27 -18.83 10.71
C LYS A 283 19.20 -19.53 9.70
N ALA A 284 20.19 -18.82 9.14
CA ALA A 284 21.23 -19.38 8.29
C ALA A 284 22.24 -20.23 9.09
N ASP A 285 22.47 -19.93 10.37
CA ASP A 285 23.50 -20.61 11.16
C ASP A 285 23.04 -21.97 11.74
N GLU A 286 21.73 -22.23 11.81
CA GLU A 286 21.20 -23.53 12.25
C GLU A 286 21.21 -24.60 11.15
N LYS A 287 21.12 -24.21 9.86
CA LYS A 287 21.19 -25.19 8.76
C LYS A 287 22.59 -25.75 8.54
N ASN A 288 23.64 -24.97 8.79
CA ASN A 288 25.03 -25.43 8.62
C ASN A 288 25.54 -26.33 9.76
N LYS A 289 24.87 -26.37 10.93
CA LYS A 289 25.22 -27.33 12.00
C LYS A 289 24.58 -28.71 11.82
N VAL A 290 23.42 -28.80 11.16
CA VAL A 290 22.71 -30.08 10.97
C VAL A 290 23.21 -30.85 9.74
N GLN A 291 23.94 -30.19 8.84
CA GLN A 291 24.49 -30.81 7.63
C GLN A 291 25.96 -31.26 7.75
N GLY A 292 26.60 -31.08 8.92
CA GLY A 292 27.96 -31.54 9.20
C GLY A 292 28.04 -32.87 9.98
N GLU A 293 26.91 -33.48 10.32
CA GLU A 293 26.84 -34.76 11.06
C GLU A 293 26.00 -35.82 10.33
N ARG A 294 26.18 -35.95 9.01
CA ARG A 294 25.72 -37.12 8.25
C ARG A 294 26.78 -37.61 7.29
#